data_AF-A0AAW1MHF9-F1
#
_entry.id   AF-A0AAW1MHF9-F1
#
_cell.length_a   1.000
_cell.length_b   1.000
_cell.length_c   1.000
_cell.angle_alpha   90.00
_cell.angle_beta   90.00
_cell.angle_gamma   90.00
#
_symmetry.space_group_name_H-M   'P 1'
#
loop_
_entity.id
_entity.type
_entity.pdbx_description
1 polymer ?
#
loop_
_entity_poly.entity_id
_entity_poly.type
_entity_poly.pdbx_seq_one_letter_code
_entity_poly.pdbx_strand_id
1 'polypeptide(L)'
;MEFEVITRYIKQETARIRRPANAFMLYANHNRKKMAQTYPLESNKEISKRLGNSWKELDSVEKLHYYDLAKQVDMEHKRKYPGTLSTLK
;
A
#
# COMPACT_ATOMS: atom_id res chain seq x y z
N MET A 1 1.60 12.08 8.66
CA MET A 1 2.23 10.83 8.20
C MET A 1 1.26 9.92 7.43
N GLU A 2 0.08 9.58 7.95
CA GLU A 2 -0.89 8.73 7.23
C GLU A 2 -1.54 9.43 6.01
N PHE A 3 -1.86 10.71 6.16
CA PHE A 3 -2.48 11.53 5.11
C PHE A 3 -1.58 11.68 3.86
N GLU A 4 -0.25 11.70 4.04
CA GLU A 4 0.70 11.78 2.92
C GLU A 4 0.77 10.48 2.11
N VAL A 5 0.58 9.33 2.76
CA VAL A 5 0.55 8.02 2.07
C VAL A 5 -0.66 7.95 1.14
N ILE A 6 -1.83 8.35 1.64
CA ILE A 6 -3.07 8.43 0.86
C ILE A 6 -2.92 9.45 -0.28
N THR A 7 -2.43 10.66 0.04
CA THR A 7 -2.28 11.75 -0.93
C THR A 7 -1.30 11.38 -2.06
N ARG A 8 -0.15 10.80 -1.73
CA ARG A 8 0.86 10.39 -2.72
C ARG A 8 0.34 9.27 -3.62
N TYR A 9 -0.49 8.38 -3.08
CA TYR A 9 -1.11 7.31 -3.84
C TYR A 9 -2.16 7.85 -4.83
N ILE A 10 -3.03 8.77 -4.38
CA ILE A 10 -4.09 9.38 -5.20
C ILE A 10 -3.52 10.31 -6.30
N LYS A 11 -2.31 10.86 -6.10
CA LYS A 11 -1.68 11.83 -7.01
C LYS A 11 -0.92 11.22 -8.20
N GLN A 12 -0.78 9.89 -8.30
CA GLN A 12 -0.15 9.28 -9.48
C GLN A 12 -1.11 9.29 -10.69
N GLU A 13 -1.12 10.41 -11.41
CA GLU A 13 -1.76 10.55 -12.73
C GLU A 13 -0.99 9.72 -13.78
N THR A 14 -1.38 8.46 -13.91
CA THR A 14 -1.11 7.70 -15.14
C THR A 14 -2.37 7.63 -15.97
N ALA A 15 -2.26 7.62 -17.30
CA ALA A 15 -3.39 7.53 -18.23
C ALA A 15 -4.34 6.33 -17.96
N ARG A 16 -3.90 5.35 -17.17
CA ARG A 16 -4.71 4.26 -16.61
C ARG A 16 -4.94 4.48 -15.12
N ILE A 17 -6.19 4.38 -14.69
CA ILE A 17 -6.57 4.40 -13.27
C ILE A 17 -6.01 3.14 -12.59
N ARG A 18 -5.16 3.33 -11.58
CA ARG A 18 -4.51 2.23 -10.85
C ARG A 18 -5.44 1.67 -9.77
N ARG A 19 -5.35 0.36 -9.50
CA ARG A 19 -6.13 -0.32 -8.45
C ARG A 19 -5.75 0.22 -7.06
N PRO A 20 -6.73 0.55 -6.18
CA PRO A 20 -6.45 1.05 -4.83
C PRO A 20 -5.50 0.11 -4.07
N ALA A 21 -4.56 0.70 -3.33
CA ALA A 21 -3.58 -0.08 -2.57
C ALA A 21 -4.25 -0.85 -1.43
N ASN A 22 -3.99 -2.15 -1.34
CA ASN A 22 -4.40 -2.96 -0.20
C ASN A 22 -3.52 -2.69 1.03
N ALA A 23 -3.89 -3.27 2.18
CA ALA A 23 -3.21 -3.08 3.46
C ALA A 23 -1.71 -3.37 3.39
N PHE A 24 -1.32 -4.49 2.77
CA PHE A 24 0.07 -4.85 2.58
C PHE A 24 0.82 -3.85 1.70
N MET A 25 0.21 -3.37 0.61
CA MET A 25 0.84 -2.39 -0.27
C MET A 25 1.07 -1.05 0.42
N LEU A 26 0.15 -0.63 1.30
CA LEU A 26 0.32 0.58 2.13
C LEU A 26 1.48 0.41 3.12
N TYR A 27 1.49 -0.70 3.85
CA TYR A 27 2.59 -1.08 4.76
C TYR A 27 3.94 -1.15 4.02
N ALA A 28 3.99 -1.85 2.89
CA ALA A 28 5.20 -2.05 2.12
C ALA A 28 5.72 -0.72 1.57
N ASN A 29 4.86 0.17 1.08
CA ASN A 29 5.28 1.48 0.61
C ASN A 29 5.85 2.36 1.72
N HIS A 30 5.28 2.30 2.93
CA HIS A 30 5.79 3.02 4.09
C HIS A 30 7.17 2.49 4.52
N ASN A 31 7.32 1.17 4.59
CA ASN A 31 8.52 0.52 5.15
C ASN A 31 9.63 0.24 4.14
N ARG A 32 9.33 0.23 2.82
CA ARG A 32 10.32 -0.12 1.78
C ARG A 32 11.53 0.81 1.80
N LYS A 33 11.34 2.12 1.98
CA LYS A 33 12.47 3.07 2.01
C LYS A 33 13.39 2.76 3.18
N LYS A 34 12.82 2.50 4.36
CA LYS A 34 13.58 2.13 5.56
C LYS A 34 14.32 0.81 5.36
N MET A 35 13.65 -0.23 4.86
CA MET A 35 14.26 -1.53 4.53
C MET A 35 15.41 -1.39 3.54
N ALA A 36 15.22 -0.64 2.45
CA ALA A 36 16.26 -0.45 1.44
C ALA A 36 17.48 0.33 1.98
N GLN A 37 17.28 1.22 2.95
CA GLN A 37 18.38 1.89 3.65
C GLN A 37 19.13 0.95 4.60
N THR A 38 18.41 0.04 5.27
CA THR A 38 19.01 -0.97 6.15
C THR A 38 19.77 -2.04 5.36
N TYR A 39 19.28 -2.41 4.18
CA TYR A 39 19.85 -3.44 3.32
C TYR A 39 20.19 -2.88 1.93
N PRO A 40 21.18 -1.97 1.81
CA PRO A 40 21.46 -1.24 0.57
C PRO A 40 22.01 -2.13 -0.56
N LEU A 41 22.57 -3.30 -0.22
CA LEU A 41 23.09 -4.27 -1.18
C LEU A 41 22.00 -5.22 -1.71
N GLU A 42 20.82 -5.23 -1.09
CA GLU A 42 19.77 -6.15 -1.49
C GLU A 42 18.96 -5.61 -2.66
N SER A 43 18.66 -6.52 -3.59
CA SER A 43 17.76 -6.20 -4.69
C SER A 43 16.34 -5.95 -4.19
N ASN A 44 15.55 -5.20 -4.96
CA ASN A 44 14.13 -4.96 -4.68
C ASN A 44 13.32 -6.26 -4.49
N LYS A 45 13.73 -7.36 -5.12
CA LYS A 45 13.11 -8.68 -4.95
C LYS A 45 13.30 -9.20 -3.53
N GLU A 46 14.51 -9.10 -2.98
CA GLU A 46 14.82 -9.55 -1.62
C GLU A 46 14.19 -8.62 -0.58
N ILE A 47 14.24 -7.30 -0.80
CA ILE A 47 13.49 -6.33 0.02
C ILE A 47 11.99 -6.66 0.07
N SER A 48 11.39 -7.03 -1.06
CA SER A 48 9.97 -7.38 -1.12
C SER A 48 9.66 -8.65 -0.34
N LYS A 49 10.54 -9.67 -0.37
CA LYS A 49 10.39 -10.87 0.46
C LYS A 49 10.48 -10.52 1.95
N ARG A 50 11.45 -9.70 2.35
CA ARG A 50 11.61 -9.28 3.75
C ARG A 50 10.39 -8.51 4.24
N LEU A 51 9.85 -7.59 3.42
CA LEU A 51 8.61 -6.89 3.74
C LEU A 51 7.42 -7.85 3.89
N GLY A 52 7.34 -8.88 3.04
CA GLY A 52 6.31 -9.91 3.15
C GLY A 52 6.40 -10.72 4.45
N ASN A 53 7.62 -11.05 4.90
CA ASN A 53 7.84 -11.74 6.17
C ASN A 53 7.52 -10.84 7.36
N SER A 54 8.03 -9.61 7.37
CA SER A 54 7.76 -8.65 8.44
C SER A 54 6.26 -8.29 8.53
N TRP A 55 5.54 -8.25 7.41
CA TRP A 55 4.08 -8.11 7.42
C TRP A 55 3.38 -9.29 8.10
N LYS A 56 3.86 -10.53 7.92
CA LYS A 56 3.28 -11.70 8.60
C LYS A 56 3.53 -11.67 10.10
N GLU A 57 4.69 -11.18 10.52
CA GLU A 57 5.11 -11.05 11.92
C GLU A 57 4.49 -9.84 12.63
N LEU A 58 3.94 -8.88 11.89
CA LEU A 58 3.32 -7.68 12.44
C LEU A 58 2.16 -8.01 13.38
N ASP A 59 2.02 -7.22 14.45
CA ASP A 59 0.95 -7.41 15.43
C ASP A 59 -0.44 -7.21 14.82
N SER A 60 -1.44 -7.85 15.41
CA SER A 60 -2.83 -7.75 14.95
C SER A 60 -3.36 -6.31 14.97
N VAL A 61 -2.95 -5.52 15.96
CA VAL A 61 -3.33 -4.10 16.10
C VAL A 61 -2.72 -3.26 14.98
N GLU A 62 -1.44 -3.45 14.69
CA GLU A 62 -0.76 -2.74 13.60
C GLU A 62 -1.31 -3.16 12.24
N LYS A 63 -1.58 -4.45 12.03
CA LYS A 63 -2.23 -4.93 10.80
C LYS A 63 -3.60 -4.29 10.63
N LEU A 64 -4.40 -4.22 11.69
CA LEU A 64 -5.73 -3.62 11.67
C LEU A 64 -5.68 -2.17 11.20
N HIS A 65 -4.71 -1.40 11.70
CA HIS A 65 -4.48 -0.03 11.24
C HIS A 65 -4.31 0.06 9.71
N TYR A 66 -3.47 -0.78 9.12
CA TYR A 66 -3.28 -0.80 7.66
C TYR A 66 -4.52 -1.33 6.90
N TYR A 67 -5.31 -2.23 7.49
CA TYR A 67 -6.58 -2.67 6.91
C TYR A 67 -7.60 -1.53 6.87
N ASP A 68 -7.71 -0.73 7.92
CA ASP A 68 -8.63 0.40 7.96
C ASP A 68 -8.18 1.51 7.00
N LEU A 69 -6.87 1.79 6.91
CA LEU A 69 -6.34 2.67 5.87
C LEU A 69 -6.65 2.17 4.45
N ALA A 70 -6.52 0.87 4.20
CA ALA A 70 -6.84 0.30 2.88
C ALA A 70 -8.32 0.46 2.53
N LYS A 71 -9.22 0.29 3.50
CA LYS A 71 -10.66 0.57 3.31
C LYS A 71 -10.90 2.04 2.96
N GLN A 72 -10.22 2.97 3.65
CA GLN A 72 -10.35 4.40 3.36
C GLN A 72 -9.85 4.73 1.95
N VAL A 73 -8.70 4.20 1.54
CA VAL A 73 -8.15 4.38 0.18
C VAL A 73 -9.10 3.81 -0.88
N ASP A 74 -9.68 2.64 -0.64
CA ASP A 74 -10.66 2.02 -1.55
C ASP A 74 -11.95 2.85 -1.66
N MET A 75 -12.49 3.32 -0.53
CA MET A 75 -13.68 4.19 -0.50
C MET A 75 -13.44 5.49 -1.27
N GLU A 76 -12.30 6.15 -1.03
CA GLU A 76 -11.96 7.40 -1.72
C GLU A 76 -11.71 7.18 -3.21
N HIS A 77 -11.06 6.06 -3.59
CA HIS A 77 -10.88 5.68 -4.98
C HIS A 77 -12.22 5.44 -5.68
N LYS A 78 -13.16 4.73 -5.03
CA LYS A 78 -14.52 4.52 -5.56
C LYS A 78 -15.28 5.84 -5.71
N ARG A 79 -15.15 6.76 -4.75
CA ARG A 79 -15.74 8.10 -4.81
C ARG A 79 -15.20 8.91 -5.98
N LYS A 80 -13.89 8.86 -6.21
CA LYS A 80 -13.19 9.60 -7.28
C LYS A 80 -13.38 8.96 -8.66
N TYR A 81 -13.52 7.64 -8.73
CA TYR A 81 -13.61 6.86 -9.97
C TYR A 81 -14.79 5.86 -9.94
N PRO A 82 -16.05 6.34 -9.92
CA PRO A 82 -17.24 5.49 -9.74
C PRO A 82 -17.47 4.46 -10.86
N GLY A 83 -16.82 4.60 -12.03
CA GLY A 83 -16.88 3.65 -13.15
C GLY A 83 -15.76 2.59 -13.20
N THR A 84 -14.88 2.54 -12.21
CA THR A 84 -13.75 1.58 -12.15
C THR A 84 -14.04 0.33 -11.33
N LEU A 85 -15.29 0.18 -10.88
CA LEU A 85 -15.77 -1.04 -10.25
C LEU A 85 -15.53 -2.19 -11.23
N SER A 86 -14.51 -2.98 -10.90
CA SER A 86 -14.30 -4.30 -11.44
C SER A 86 -15.40 -5.20 -10.89
N THR A 87 -16.60 -5.05 -11.43
CA THR A 87 -17.55 -6.15 -11.54
C THR A 87 -16.78 -7.25 -12.26
N LEU A 88 -16.39 -8.31 -11.53
CA LEU A 88 -16.07 -9.66 -11.99
C LEU A 88 -15.36 -10.41 -10.85
N LYS A 89 -16.15 -10.89 -9.90
CA LYS A 89 -16.35 -12.33 -9.67
C LYS A 89 -17.54 -12.54 -8.76
#